data_AF-A0A6A6SFU8-F1
#
_entry.id   AF-A0A6A6SFU8-F1
#
_cell.length_a   1.000
_cell.length_b   1.000
_cell.length_c   1.000
_cell.angle_alpha   90.00
_cell.angle_beta   90.00
_cell.angle_gamma   90.00
#
_symmetry.space_group_name_H-M   'P 1'
#
loop_
_entity.id
_entity.type
_entity.pdbx_description
1 polymer ?
#
loop_
_entity_poly.entity_id
_entity_poly.type
_entity_poly.pdbx_seq_one_letter_code
_entity_poly.pdbx_strand_id
1 'polypeptide(L)'
;MKYSLTSLAPVAVFVGTVAGAPMVNGNCKVVADTSGAVVPGNGSFEAYTDPSGPLLQAAKQASAPAGYKTLFSKDIGASRQSGYLTYRLLDGPTYDVEQCAAHCNSHADCQSFNIFFERDPKFDHDANPGCEDMTPVTNVKCALFSEDLLTNKANNDKQYDGPNNTGFVNVQVGSSGYVKVSELESRPVSHYKGALQNYGSATELGNKAIKDDASYITYKSLNDPTFAVAECAKACTQQQGCVFFNTYTLLANGVSQGPKCALFNQASDASKAVNEGYGHLGDSYTIENSVSYALEQ
;
A
#
# COMPACT_ATOMS: atom_id res chain seq x y z
N MET A 1 -26.41 27.93 -85.24
CA MET A 1 -27.57 27.49 -84.42
C MET A 1 -27.22 27.71 -82.95
N LYS A 2 -28.08 28.44 -82.22
CA LYS A 2 -27.99 28.73 -80.78
C LYS A 2 -28.27 27.46 -79.97
N TYR A 3 -27.55 27.19 -78.87
CA TYR A 3 -28.02 26.57 -77.61
C TYR A 3 -26.90 26.78 -76.56
N SER A 4 -27.05 27.76 -75.66
CA SER A 4 -27.63 27.67 -74.29
C SER A 4 -26.68 27.02 -73.27
N LEU A 5 -26.14 27.85 -72.38
CA LEU A 5 -25.36 27.49 -71.19
C LEU A 5 -26.34 27.03 -70.09
N THR A 6 -26.30 25.75 -69.75
CA THR A 6 -26.93 25.21 -68.53
C THR A 6 -25.87 25.05 -67.44
N SER A 7 -26.09 25.77 -66.34
CA SER A 7 -25.40 25.66 -65.05
C SER A 7 -25.34 24.20 -64.57
N LEU A 8 -24.14 23.71 -64.25
CA LEU A 8 -23.92 22.49 -63.49
C LEU A 8 -23.43 22.88 -62.09
N ALA A 9 -24.18 22.43 -61.08
CA ALA A 9 -23.93 22.66 -59.66
C ALA A 9 -22.59 22.06 -59.19
N PRO A 10 -21.99 22.59 -58.11
CA PRO A 10 -20.75 22.04 -57.56
C PRO A 10 -20.98 20.60 -57.04
N VAL A 11 -20.08 19.70 -57.42
CA VAL A 11 -20.00 18.34 -56.87
C VAL A 11 -19.59 18.45 -55.41
N ALA A 12 -20.50 18.09 -54.49
CA ALA A 12 -20.17 17.94 -53.09
C ALA A 12 -19.20 16.76 -52.93
N VAL A 13 -17.96 17.03 -52.51
CA VAL A 13 -17.06 16.01 -52.01
C VAL A 13 -17.63 15.55 -50.67
N PHE A 14 -18.28 14.39 -50.66
CA PHE A 14 -18.53 13.68 -49.41
C PHE A 14 -17.18 13.23 -48.87
N VAL A 15 -16.64 14.00 -47.92
CA VAL A 15 -15.71 13.42 -46.95
C VAL A 15 -16.57 12.52 -46.08
N GLY A 16 -16.72 11.27 -46.50
CA GLY A 16 -17.26 10.24 -45.64
C GLY A 16 -16.31 10.14 -44.45
N THR A 17 -16.67 10.73 -43.32
CA THR A 17 -16.19 10.22 -42.04
C THR A 17 -16.69 8.79 -41.98
N VAL A 18 -15.78 7.84 -42.17
CA VAL A 18 -16.02 6.47 -41.73
C VAL A 18 -16.02 6.54 -40.21
N ALA A 19 -17.13 7.00 -39.63
CA ALA A 19 -17.45 6.61 -38.27
C ALA A 19 -17.51 5.08 -38.34
N GLY A 20 -16.46 4.42 -37.85
CA GLY A 20 -16.47 2.97 -37.72
C GLY A 20 -17.79 2.58 -37.05
N ALA A 21 -18.51 1.64 -37.64
CA ALA A 21 -19.72 1.13 -37.03
C ALA A 21 -19.42 0.79 -35.55
N PRO A 22 -20.30 1.12 -34.60
CA PRO A 22 -20.09 0.75 -33.21
C PRO A 22 -19.85 -0.75 -33.17
N MET A 23 -18.67 -1.15 -32.67
CA MET A 23 -18.35 -2.57 -32.58
C MET A 23 -19.34 -3.19 -31.60
N VAL A 24 -20.23 -4.04 -32.11
CA VAL A 24 -21.13 -4.84 -31.29
C VAL A 24 -20.27 -5.60 -30.28
N ASN A 25 -20.63 -5.53 -28.99
CA ASN A 25 -19.95 -6.02 -27.78
C ASN A 25 -19.27 -7.43 -27.82
N GLY A 26 -19.29 -8.16 -28.93
CA GLY A 26 -18.64 -9.47 -29.09
C GLY A 26 -17.13 -9.45 -29.37
N ASN A 27 -16.52 -8.30 -29.71
CA ASN A 27 -15.08 -8.21 -30.03
C ASN A 27 -14.24 -7.43 -28.99
N CYS A 28 -14.84 -6.95 -27.90
CA CYS A 28 -14.07 -6.30 -26.84
C CYS A 28 -13.15 -7.30 -26.14
N LYS A 29 -11.87 -6.95 -25.98
CA LYS A 29 -10.92 -7.78 -25.21
C LYS A 29 -11.29 -7.71 -23.73
N VAL A 30 -11.73 -8.83 -23.19
CA VAL A 30 -12.00 -9.00 -21.75
C VAL A 30 -10.67 -8.94 -20.99
N VAL A 31 -10.65 -8.25 -19.86
CA VAL A 31 -9.57 -8.40 -18.88
C VAL A 31 -9.70 -9.80 -18.30
N ALA A 32 -8.78 -10.70 -18.69
CA ALA A 32 -8.97 -12.15 -18.55
C ALA A 32 -9.13 -12.65 -17.12
N ASP A 33 -8.58 -11.92 -16.15
CA ASP A 33 -8.51 -12.36 -14.77
C ASP A 33 -9.53 -11.61 -13.90
N THR A 34 -10.38 -12.37 -13.22
CA THR A 34 -11.22 -11.85 -12.15
C THR A 34 -11.16 -12.74 -10.92
N SER A 35 -11.11 -12.15 -9.73
CA SER A 35 -11.25 -12.92 -8.48
C SER A 35 -12.69 -13.38 -8.24
N GLY A 36 -13.66 -12.84 -8.99
CA GLY A 36 -15.09 -13.13 -8.82
C GLY A 36 -15.73 -12.44 -7.62
N ALA A 37 -15.05 -11.45 -7.02
CA ALA A 37 -15.59 -10.69 -5.91
C ALA A 37 -16.88 -9.95 -6.30
N VAL A 38 -17.75 -9.70 -5.31
CA VAL A 38 -19.05 -9.08 -5.56
C VAL A 38 -18.90 -7.64 -6.06
N VAL A 39 -19.66 -7.27 -7.08
CA VAL A 39 -19.85 -5.88 -7.49
C VAL A 39 -20.88 -5.25 -6.54
N PRO A 40 -20.51 -4.25 -5.70
CA PRO A 40 -21.43 -3.66 -4.74
C PRO A 40 -22.48 -2.80 -5.43
N GLY A 41 -23.73 -2.90 -4.97
CA GLY A 41 -24.84 -2.06 -5.43
C GLY A 41 -25.02 -2.08 -6.95
N ASN A 42 -24.94 -0.90 -7.56
CA ASN A 42 -25.04 -0.71 -9.02
C ASN A 42 -23.66 -0.69 -9.72
N GLY A 43 -22.57 -0.98 -9.00
CA GLY A 43 -21.20 -0.93 -9.53
C GLY A 43 -20.66 0.48 -9.77
N SER A 44 -21.33 1.54 -9.31
CA SER A 44 -20.81 2.90 -9.40
C SER A 44 -19.61 3.11 -8.45
N PHE A 45 -18.85 4.17 -8.68
CA PHE A 45 -17.76 4.55 -7.78
C PHE A 45 -18.26 4.72 -6.33
N GLU A 46 -19.42 5.35 -6.14
CA GLU A 46 -20.05 5.59 -4.84
C GLU A 46 -20.44 4.29 -4.14
N ALA A 47 -20.90 3.29 -4.89
CA ALA A 47 -21.25 1.98 -4.31
C ALA A 47 -20.00 1.23 -3.80
N TYR A 48 -18.84 1.42 -4.44
CA TYR A 48 -17.57 0.86 -3.96
C TYR A 48 -17.05 1.60 -2.73
N THR A 49 -17.25 2.90 -2.63
CA THR A 49 -16.70 3.74 -1.55
C THR A 49 -17.63 3.92 -0.35
N ASP A 50 -18.82 3.31 -0.36
CA ASP A 50 -19.77 3.33 0.75
C ASP A 50 -19.17 2.65 2.01
N PRO A 51 -18.91 3.38 3.12
CA PRO A 51 -18.36 2.82 4.35
C PRO A 51 -19.18 1.70 4.98
N SER A 52 -20.48 1.62 4.66
CA SER A 52 -21.40 0.57 5.09
C SER A 52 -21.53 -0.59 4.10
N GLY A 53 -20.93 -0.45 2.92
CA GLY A 53 -20.96 -1.43 1.84
C GLY A 53 -20.19 -2.73 2.15
N PRO A 54 -20.50 -3.82 1.43
CA PRO A 54 -20.00 -5.16 1.76
C PRO A 54 -18.47 -5.27 1.64
N LEU A 55 -17.85 -4.55 0.71
CA LEU A 55 -16.39 -4.59 0.50
C LEU A 55 -15.64 -3.97 1.69
N LEU A 56 -16.07 -2.78 2.10
CA LEU A 56 -15.47 -2.04 3.21
C LEU A 56 -15.70 -2.74 4.56
N GLN A 57 -16.88 -3.35 4.75
CA GLN A 57 -17.16 -4.16 5.93
C GLN A 57 -16.29 -5.43 5.98
N ALA A 58 -16.10 -6.12 4.85
CA ALA A 58 -15.24 -7.30 4.78
C ALA A 58 -13.79 -6.97 5.17
N ALA A 59 -13.24 -5.87 4.63
CA ALA A 59 -11.88 -5.43 4.98
C ALA A 59 -11.74 -5.02 6.46
N LYS A 60 -12.74 -4.31 7.02
CA LYS A 60 -12.74 -3.89 8.44
C LYS A 60 -12.80 -5.05 9.43
N GLN A 61 -13.41 -6.17 9.03
CA GLN A 61 -13.52 -7.37 9.86
C GLN A 61 -12.29 -8.28 9.73
N ALA A 62 -11.41 -8.02 8.77
CA ALA A 62 -10.23 -8.83 8.54
C ALA A 62 -9.20 -8.60 9.66
N SER A 63 -8.59 -9.70 10.10
CA SER A 63 -7.52 -9.68 11.11
C SER A 63 -6.16 -9.91 10.47
N ALA A 64 -5.09 -9.59 11.20
CA ALA A 64 -3.74 -9.93 10.76
C ALA A 64 -3.56 -11.46 10.71
N PRO A 65 -2.97 -11.99 9.63
CA PRO A 65 -2.67 -13.41 9.55
C PRO A 65 -1.48 -13.76 10.44
N ALA A 66 -1.30 -15.05 10.70
CA ALA A 66 -0.18 -15.51 11.54
C ALA A 66 1.18 -15.05 10.98
N GLY A 67 2.04 -14.50 11.85
CA GLY A 67 3.35 -13.97 11.46
C GLY A 67 3.32 -12.58 10.84
N TYR A 68 2.18 -11.89 10.88
CA TYR A 68 2.02 -10.51 10.41
C TYR A 68 1.36 -9.64 11.47
N LYS A 69 1.63 -8.33 11.40
CA LYS A 69 0.90 -7.31 12.15
C LYS A 69 0.22 -6.35 11.18
N THR A 70 -0.98 -5.91 11.55
CA THR A 70 -1.70 -4.88 10.79
C THR A 70 -0.98 -3.55 10.98
N LEU A 71 -0.54 -2.96 9.87
CA LEU A 71 0.04 -1.63 9.88
C LEU A 71 -1.04 -0.55 9.71
N PHE A 72 -1.94 -0.75 8.76
CA PHE A 72 -3.08 0.12 8.54
C PHE A 72 -4.27 -0.67 8.02
N SER A 73 -5.46 -0.11 8.25
CA SER A 73 -6.70 -0.49 7.58
C SER A 73 -7.41 0.80 7.20
N LYS A 74 -7.46 1.11 5.91
CA LYS A 74 -8.05 2.32 5.35
C LYS A 74 -9.25 1.99 4.50
N ASP A 75 -10.21 2.91 4.47
CA ASP A 75 -11.39 2.75 3.62
C ASP A 75 -10.99 2.79 2.13
N ILE A 76 -10.06 3.66 1.73
CA ILE A 76 -9.74 3.86 0.32
C ILE A 76 -8.24 4.04 0.11
N GLY A 77 -7.74 3.48 -1.00
CA GLY A 77 -6.41 3.72 -1.56
C GLY A 77 -5.43 2.57 -1.37
N ALA A 78 -4.69 2.24 -2.42
CA ALA A 78 -3.64 1.21 -2.37
C ALA A 78 -2.27 1.80 -2.06
N SER A 79 -1.38 1.00 -1.48
CA SER A 79 0.00 1.37 -1.19
C SER A 79 0.77 1.69 -2.46
N ARG A 80 1.37 2.89 -2.53
CA ARG A 80 2.27 3.33 -3.59
C ARG A 80 3.59 3.79 -2.99
N GLN A 81 4.58 2.90 -3.00
CA GLN A 81 5.89 3.12 -2.38
C GLN A 81 7.00 2.35 -3.09
N SER A 82 8.25 2.61 -2.69
CA SER A 82 9.41 1.79 -3.05
C SER A 82 9.25 0.34 -2.62
N GLY A 83 10.05 -0.54 -3.23
CA GLY A 83 10.04 -1.96 -2.89
C GLY A 83 8.83 -2.72 -3.41
N TYR A 84 7.96 -2.14 -4.24
CA TYR A 84 6.90 -2.91 -4.91
C TYR A 84 7.51 -4.07 -5.72
N LEU A 85 7.09 -5.29 -5.42
CA LEU A 85 7.58 -6.51 -6.06
C LEU A 85 6.66 -6.91 -7.21
N THR A 86 5.39 -7.16 -6.87
CA THR A 86 4.37 -7.65 -7.80
C THR A 86 2.99 -7.54 -7.15
N TYR A 87 1.94 -7.80 -7.93
CA TYR A 87 0.61 -8.09 -7.41
C TYR A 87 0.10 -9.40 -7.98
N ARG A 88 -0.89 -9.97 -7.31
CA ARG A 88 -1.75 -11.01 -7.90
C ARG A 88 -3.19 -10.85 -7.47
N LEU A 89 -4.09 -11.41 -8.25
CA LEU A 89 -5.47 -11.59 -7.82
C LEU A 89 -5.55 -12.75 -6.83
N LEU A 90 -6.45 -12.64 -5.87
CA LEU A 90 -6.80 -13.77 -5.01
C LEU A 90 -7.67 -14.78 -5.77
N ASP A 91 -7.46 -16.04 -5.44
CA ASP A 91 -8.27 -17.16 -5.90
C ASP A 91 -9.57 -17.18 -5.09
N GLY A 92 -10.59 -16.53 -5.64
CA GLY A 92 -11.94 -16.50 -5.08
C GLY A 92 -12.43 -15.10 -4.68
N PRO A 93 -13.71 -15.01 -4.31
CA PRO A 93 -14.42 -13.74 -4.21
C PRO A 93 -14.20 -13.00 -2.88
N THR A 94 -13.47 -13.60 -1.93
CA THR A 94 -13.38 -13.16 -0.54
C THR A 94 -12.11 -12.37 -0.25
N TYR A 95 -12.16 -11.52 0.76
CA TYR A 95 -11.01 -10.79 1.29
C TYR A 95 -10.12 -11.72 2.13
N ASP A 96 -9.44 -12.65 1.47
CA ASP A 96 -8.64 -13.69 2.12
C ASP A 96 -7.22 -13.20 2.41
N VAL A 97 -7.02 -12.70 3.63
CA VAL A 97 -5.74 -12.17 4.08
C VAL A 97 -4.69 -13.28 4.25
N GLU A 98 -5.10 -14.49 4.64
CA GLU A 98 -4.20 -15.64 4.79
C GLU A 98 -3.66 -16.10 3.44
N GLN A 99 -4.50 -16.09 2.40
CA GLN A 99 -4.06 -16.38 1.05
C GLN A 99 -3.03 -15.35 0.56
N CYS A 100 -3.26 -14.06 0.79
CA CYS A 100 -2.27 -13.02 0.45
C CYS A 100 -0.95 -13.16 1.23
N ALA A 101 -1.02 -13.50 2.52
CA ALA A 101 0.15 -13.81 3.33
C ALA A 101 0.93 -15.01 2.82
N ALA A 102 0.25 -16.09 2.41
CA ALA A 102 0.89 -17.25 1.81
C ALA A 102 1.69 -16.89 0.55
N HIS A 103 1.19 -15.94 -0.25
CA HIS A 103 1.92 -15.46 -1.43
C HIS A 103 3.15 -14.65 -1.07
N CYS A 104 3.03 -13.73 -0.11
CA CYS A 104 4.19 -13.01 0.41
C CYS A 104 5.22 -13.98 1.01
N ASN A 105 4.80 -15.01 1.75
CA ASN A 105 5.70 -16.02 2.31
C ASN A 105 6.40 -16.87 1.24
N SER A 106 5.76 -17.11 0.10
CA SER A 106 6.37 -17.83 -1.04
C SER A 106 7.38 -16.99 -1.83
N HIS A 107 7.37 -15.67 -1.67
CA HIS A 107 8.26 -14.75 -2.37
C HIS A 107 9.43 -14.36 -1.45
N ALA A 108 10.66 -14.76 -1.82
CA ALA A 108 11.84 -14.63 -0.96
C ALA A 108 12.08 -13.20 -0.44
N ASP A 109 11.89 -12.21 -1.30
CA ASP A 109 12.13 -10.81 -0.94
C ASP A 109 10.94 -10.11 -0.27
N CYS A 110 9.77 -10.75 -0.14
CA CYS A 110 8.59 -10.06 0.37
C CYS A 110 8.66 -9.86 1.89
N GLN A 111 8.53 -8.63 2.34
CA GLN A 111 8.49 -8.22 3.75
C GLN A 111 7.10 -7.76 4.19
N SER A 112 6.28 -7.31 3.27
CA SER A 112 4.93 -6.83 3.57
C SER A 112 4.00 -6.97 2.37
N PHE A 113 2.70 -6.85 2.62
CA PHE A 113 1.70 -6.86 1.56
C PHE A 113 0.54 -5.91 1.85
N ASN A 114 -0.04 -5.37 0.78
CA ASN A 114 -1.29 -4.62 0.80
C ASN A 114 -2.37 -5.41 0.06
N ILE A 115 -3.47 -5.68 0.74
CA ILE A 115 -4.66 -6.32 0.17
C ILE A 115 -5.78 -5.28 0.07
N PHE A 116 -6.49 -5.28 -1.04
CA PHE A 116 -7.59 -4.35 -1.31
C PHE A 116 -8.55 -4.91 -2.37
N PHE A 117 -9.78 -4.43 -2.37
CA PHE A 117 -10.68 -4.59 -3.51
C PHE A 117 -10.39 -3.49 -4.53
N GLU A 118 -10.36 -3.83 -5.81
CA GLU A 118 -10.25 -2.87 -6.91
C GLU A 118 -11.46 -2.97 -7.83
N ARG A 119 -12.06 -1.81 -8.12
CA ARG A 119 -13.01 -1.64 -9.21
C ARG A 119 -12.23 -1.59 -10.51
N ASP A 120 -12.28 -2.67 -11.29
CA ASP A 120 -11.62 -2.80 -12.58
C ASP A 120 -12.64 -2.81 -13.72
N PRO A 121 -12.29 -2.30 -14.91
CA PRO A 121 -13.17 -2.45 -16.07
C PRO A 121 -13.16 -3.89 -16.54
N LYS A 122 -14.32 -4.39 -16.97
CA LYS A 122 -14.45 -5.73 -17.54
C LYS A 122 -13.62 -5.87 -18.84
N PHE A 123 -13.42 -4.78 -19.56
CA PHE A 123 -12.75 -4.74 -20.85
C PHE A 123 -11.55 -3.79 -20.82
N ASP A 124 -10.54 -4.11 -21.63
CA ASP A 124 -9.37 -3.26 -21.86
C ASP A 124 -9.74 -2.17 -22.88
N HIS A 125 -10.03 -0.96 -22.40
CA HIS A 125 -10.53 0.13 -23.26
C HIS A 125 -9.41 0.83 -24.05
N ASP A 126 -8.19 0.84 -23.52
CA ASP A 126 -7.01 1.38 -24.21
C ASP A 126 -6.60 0.54 -25.42
N ALA A 127 -6.73 -0.79 -25.35
CA ALA A 127 -6.46 -1.66 -26.49
C ALA A 127 -7.59 -1.70 -27.53
N ASN A 128 -8.77 -1.15 -27.23
CA ASN A 128 -9.97 -1.25 -28.07
C ASN A 128 -10.71 0.09 -28.20
N PRO A 129 -10.24 1.02 -29.04
CA PRO A 129 -10.98 2.24 -29.35
C PRO A 129 -12.34 1.86 -29.97
N GLY A 130 -13.41 2.03 -29.20
CA GLY A 130 -14.79 1.65 -29.58
C GLY A 130 -15.50 0.68 -28.61
N CYS A 131 -14.81 0.15 -27.58
CA CYS A 131 -15.49 -0.54 -26.49
C CYS A 131 -16.09 0.48 -25.51
N GLU A 132 -17.40 0.70 -25.58
CA GLU A 132 -18.11 1.69 -24.72
C GLU A 132 -18.67 1.06 -23.42
N ASP A 133 -18.59 -0.27 -23.26
CA ASP A 133 -19.13 -0.97 -22.09
C ASP A 133 -18.27 -0.74 -20.84
N MET A 134 -18.73 0.17 -19.98
CA MET A 134 -18.07 0.53 -18.71
C MET A 134 -18.45 -0.40 -17.54
N THR A 135 -18.92 -1.62 -17.82
CA THR A 135 -19.27 -2.59 -16.77
C THR A 135 -18.06 -2.89 -15.88
N PRO A 136 -18.15 -2.68 -14.56
CA PRO A 136 -17.08 -3.00 -13.64
C PRO A 136 -17.06 -4.50 -13.30
N VAL A 137 -15.88 -4.98 -12.95
CA VAL A 137 -15.66 -6.19 -12.17
C VAL A 137 -14.98 -5.80 -10.85
N THR A 138 -15.20 -6.59 -9.80
CA THR A 138 -14.46 -6.44 -8.54
C THR A 138 -13.35 -7.47 -8.49
N ASN A 139 -12.14 -7.02 -8.20
CA ASN A 139 -10.99 -7.87 -7.99
C ASN A 139 -10.44 -7.70 -6.58
N VAL A 140 -10.08 -8.79 -5.90
CA VAL A 140 -9.28 -8.72 -4.68
C VAL A 140 -7.81 -8.82 -5.08
N LYS A 141 -7.06 -7.73 -4.93
CA LYS A 141 -5.64 -7.66 -5.27
C LYS A 141 -4.78 -7.79 -4.02
N CYS A 142 -3.70 -8.53 -4.15
CA CYS A 142 -2.65 -8.73 -3.16
C CYS A 142 -1.34 -8.20 -3.74
N ALA A 143 -0.94 -6.99 -3.34
CA ALA A 143 0.30 -6.35 -3.74
C ALA A 143 1.40 -6.65 -2.71
N LEU A 144 2.56 -7.14 -3.18
CA LEU A 144 3.70 -7.55 -2.38
C LEU A 144 4.80 -6.48 -2.42
N PHE A 145 5.48 -6.27 -1.29
CA PHE A 145 6.56 -5.30 -1.16
C PHE A 145 7.78 -5.91 -0.46
N SER A 146 8.98 -5.51 -0.88
CA SER A 146 10.26 -5.93 -0.31
C SER A 146 10.72 -5.13 0.90
N GLU A 147 9.92 -4.15 1.30
CA GLU A 147 10.14 -3.27 2.44
C GLU A 147 8.87 -3.27 3.29
N ASP A 148 8.96 -2.77 4.52
CA ASP A 148 7.75 -2.51 5.30
C ASP A 148 6.85 -1.51 4.58
N LEU A 149 5.53 -1.74 4.68
CA LEU A 149 4.57 -0.75 4.24
C LEU A 149 4.69 0.52 5.07
N LEU A 150 4.23 1.62 4.47
CA LEU A 150 4.13 2.91 5.09
C LEU A 150 2.67 3.36 5.20
N THR A 151 2.25 3.76 6.39
CA THR A 151 0.88 4.18 6.69
C THR A 151 0.43 5.36 5.83
N ASN A 152 1.34 6.26 5.45
CA ASN A 152 1.02 7.42 4.61
C ASN A 152 1.04 7.16 3.10
N LYS A 153 1.39 5.93 2.65
CA LYS A 153 1.53 5.60 1.23
C LYS A 153 0.35 4.87 0.61
N ALA A 154 -0.64 4.45 1.40
CA ALA A 154 -1.94 4.06 0.87
C ALA A 154 -2.72 5.31 0.44
N ASN A 155 -2.80 5.54 -0.88
CA ASN A 155 -3.42 6.70 -1.50
C ASN A 155 -4.44 6.30 -2.58
N ASN A 156 -5.36 7.21 -2.89
CA ASN A 156 -6.42 6.99 -3.87
C ASN A 156 -6.28 7.97 -5.05
N ASP A 157 -5.12 7.96 -5.71
CA ASP A 157 -5.03 8.71 -6.96
C ASP A 157 -5.84 7.93 -8.00
N LYS A 158 -7.06 8.40 -8.24
CA LYS A 158 -7.97 7.84 -9.25
C LYS A 158 -7.20 7.53 -10.52
N GLN A 159 -7.29 6.30 -10.98
CA GLN A 159 -6.81 5.91 -12.30
C GLN A 159 -8.00 5.92 -13.24
N TYR A 160 -7.76 6.40 -14.46
CA TYR A 160 -8.75 6.48 -15.51
C TYR A 160 -8.34 5.50 -16.60
N ASP A 161 -9.24 4.62 -17.00
CA ASP A 161 -9.11 3.76 -18.17
C ASP A 161 -10.02 4.27 -19.29
N GLY A 162 -9.52 4.30 -20.51
CA GLY A 162 -10.23 4.73 -21.71
C GLY A 162 -9.69 6.04 -22.32
N PRO A 163 -10.09 6.33 -23.57
CA PRO A 163 -9.52 7.43 -24.35
C PRO A 163 -9.60 8.77 -23.59
N ASN A 164 -8.48 9.51 -23.58
CA ASN A 164 -8.37 10.85 -23.00
C ASN A 164 -8.71 10.98 -21.49
N ASN A 165 -8.56 9.92 -20.70
CA ASN A 165 -8.90 9.91 -19.26
C ASN A 165 -10.38 10.22 -18.95
N THR A 166 -11.31 10.01 -19.91
CA THR A 166 -12.75 10.33 -19.72
C THR A 166 -13.64 9.10 -19.51
N GLY A 167 -13.08 7.89 -19.42
CA GLY A 167 -13.85 6.65 -19.39
C GLY A 167 -14.18 6.14 -17.98
N PHE A 168 -13.53 5.05 -17.60
CA PHE A 168 -13.77 4.29 -16.38
C PHE A 168 -12.85 4.75 -15.25
N VAL A 169 -13.39 4.90 -14.04
CA VAL A 169 -12.60 5.28 -12.86
C VAL A 169 -12.35 4.06 -11.99
N ASN A 170 -11.08 3.65 -11.89
CA ASN A 170 -10.67 2.62 -10.93
C ASN A 170 -10.68 3.21 -9.52
N VAL A 171 -11.01 2.37 -8.55
CA VAL A 171 -10.92 2.72 -7.14
C VAL A 171 -10.50 1.51 -6.33
N GLN A 172 -9.54 1.71 -5.43
CA GLN A 172 -9.11 0.72 -4.46
C GLN A 172 -9.80 0.99 -3.13
N VAL A 173 -10.54 0.01 -2.60
CA VAL A 173 -11.31 0.14 -1.37
C VAL A 173 -11.04 -1.01 -0.41
N GLY A 174 -11.27 -0.77 0.89
CA GLY A 174 -10.99 -1.73 1.95
C GLY A 174 -9.52 -2.14 1.91
N SER A 175 -8.62 -1.16 2.01
CA SER A 175 -7.19 -1.37 1.83
C SER A 175 -6.50 -1.58 3.17
N SER A 176 -5.92 -2.76 3.35
CA SER A 176 -5.23 -3.14 4.58
C SER A 176 -3.79 -3.51 4.27
N GLY A 177 -2.87 -2.98 5.08
CA GLY A 177 -1.44 -3.22 4.98
C GLY A 177 -0.96 -4.09 6.12
N TYR A 178 -0.20 -5.13 5.80
CA TYR A 178 0.33 -6.07 6.77
C TYR A 178 1.83 -6.22 6.57
N VAL A 179 2.59 -6.10 7.64
CA VAL A 179 4.06 -6.27 7.65
C VAL A 179 4.39 -7.57 8.36
N LYS A 180 5.39 -8.32 7.86
CA LYS A 180 5.88 -9.51 8.54
C LYS A 180 6.32 -9.09 9.94
N VAL A 181 5.79 -9.79 10.94
CA VAL A 181 6.37 -9.77 12.27
C VAL A 181 7.71 -10.45 12.09
N SER A 182 8.79 -9.69 12.24
CA SER A 182 10.12 -10.25 12.17
C SER A 182 10.17 -11.51 13.06
N GLU A 183 10.91 -12.54 12.67
CA GLU A 183 11.14 -13.69 13.55
C GLU A 183 11.68 -13.21 14.93
N LEU A 184 12.26 -12.01 14.99
CA LEU A 184 12.66 -11.28 16.20
C LEU A 184 11.53 -10.98 17.17
N GLU A 185 10.41 -10.47 16.65
CA GLU A 185 9.24 -10.08 17.42
C GLU A 185 8.40 -11.32 17.85
N SER A 186 8.58 -12.47 17.20
CA SER A 186 7.77 -13.70 17.43
C SER A 186 8.53 -14.89 18.03
N ARG A 187 9.87 -14.88 18.07
CA ARG A 187 10.65 -15.98 18.63
C ARG A 187 10.81 -15.88 20.14
N PRO A 188 10.75 -17.01 20.87
CA PRO A 188 11.41 -17.08 22.17
C PRO A 188 12.91 -16.80 21.98
N VAL A 189 13.43 -15.88 22.80
CA VAL A 189 14.81 -15.34 22.98
C VAL A 189 15.99 -16.24 22.53
N SER A 190 15.79 -17.55 22.47
CA SER A 190 16.72 -18.60 22.04
C SER A 190 17.38 -18.42 20.67
N HIS A 191 16.74 -17.79 19.68
CA HIS A 191 17.33 -17.60 18.35
C HIS A 191 18.14 -16.30 18.19
N TYR A 192 18.03 -15.38 19.16
CA TYR A 192 18.82 -14.15 19.27
C TYR A 192 19.75 -14.15 20.46
N LYS A 193 20.00 -15.35 21.02
CA LYS A 193 20.69 -15.62 22.29
C LYS A 193 21.38 -14.37 22.87
N GLY A 194 20.60 -13.59 23.62
CA GLY A 194 21.07 -12.45 24.41
C GLY A 194 20.58 -11.05 24.01
N ALA A 195 20.24 -10.75 22.75
CA ALA A 195 20.07 -9.33 22.33
C ALA A 195 18.88 -8.62 23.00
N LEU A 196 17.71 -9.28 23.04
CA LEU A 196 16.50 -8.77 23.73
C LEU A 196 16.26 -9.46 25.08
N GLN A 197 17.17 -10.33 25.53
CA GLN A 197 16.95 -11.18 26.70
C GLN A 197 16.69 -10.38 27.99
N ASN A 198 17.23 -9.17 28.06
CA ASN A 198 17.10 -8.30 29.22
C ASN A 198 16.14 -7.13 28.93
N TYR A 199 15.32 -7.20 27.88
CA TYR A 199 14.38 -6.14 27.52
C TYR A 199 12.93 -6.63 27.70
N GLY A 200 12.08 -5.72 28.15
CA GLY A 200 10.66 -5.98 28.32
C GLY A 200 9.91 -6.03 27.00
N SER A 201 8.58 -6.12 27.11
CA SER A 201 7.69 -6.14 25.95
C SER A 201 7.80 -4.86 25.12
N ALA A 202 7.64 -5.02 23.81
CA ALA A 202 7.60 -3.91 22.86
C ALA A 202 6.47 -2.92 23.23
N THR A 203 6.76 -1.63 23.12
CA THR A 203 5.75 -0.57 23.17
C THR A 203 5.62 0.04 21.77
N GLU A 204 4.46 -0.17 21.14
CA GLU A 204 4.16 0.39 19.82
C GLU A 204 3.83 1.90 19.94
N LEU A 205 4.54 2.72 19.15
CA LEU A 205 4.46 4.18 19.19
C LEU A 205 3.90 4.79 17.89
N GLY A 206 3.63 3.95 16.88
CA GLY A 206 3.05 4.36 15.60
C GLY A 206 3.98 5.27 14.81
N ASN A 207 3.50 6.46 14.43
CA ASN A 207 4.22 7.40 13.56
C ASN A 207 5.01 8.47 14.33
N LYS A 208 5.35 8.18 15.58
CA LYS A 208 6.11 9.11 16.43
C LYS A 208 7.25 8.39 17.13
N ALA A 209 8.43 8.99 17.12
CA ALA A 209 9.57 8.51 17.89
C ALA A 209 9.62 9.18 19.27
N ILE A 210 10.34 8.53 20.18
CA ILE A 210 10.62 9.09 21.50
C ILE A 210 11.46 10.35 21.34
N LYS A 211 11.00 11.43 21.97
CA LYS A 211 11.80 12.64 22.19
C LYS A 211 11.98 12.85 23.69
N ASP A 212 13.16 12.52 24.17
CA ASP A 212 13.55 12.77 25.55
C ASP A 212 14.99 13.29 25.61
N ASP A 213 15.13 14.61 25.42
CA ASP A 213 16.43 15.27 25.30
C ASP A 213 17.29 15.10 26.57
N ALA A 214 16.66 14.84 27.73
CA ALA A 214 17.36 14.62 28.99
C ALA A 214 18.01 13.23 29.08
N SER A 215 17.41 12.22 28.44
CA SER A 215 17.88 10.85 28.50
C SER A 215 18.56 10.37 27.22
N TYR A 216 18.42 11.13 26.13
CA TYR A 216 18.99 10.80 24.83
C TYR A 216 20.52 10.70 24.88
N ILE A 217 21.05 9.60 24.36
CA ILE A 217 22.48 9.35 24.23
C ILE A 217 22.93 9.62 22.81
N THR A 218 22.37 8.87 21.85
CA THR A 218 22.79 8.89 20.45
C THR A 218 21.77 8.18 19.57
N TYR A 219 22.00 8.20 18.26
CA TYR A 219 21.26 7.40 17.29
C TYR A 219 22.20 6.66 16.34
N LYS A 220 21.68 5.58 15.75
CA LYS A 220 22.32 4.84 14.66
C LYS A 220 21.35 4.69 13.49
N SER A 221 21.87 4.78 12.27
CA SER A 221 21.15 4.31 11.09
C SER A 221 21.45 2.82 10.91
N LEU A 222 20.43 2.05 10.61
CA LEU A 222 20.52 0.62 10.36
C LEU A 222 20.21 0.36 8.88
N ASN A 223 20.77 -0.72 8.34
CA ASN A 223 20.72 -0.98 6.90
C ASN A 223 19.60 -1.97 6.53
N ASP A 224 19.26 -2.88 7.44
CA ASP A 224 18.29 -3.95 7.19
C ASP A 224 17.09 -3.80 8.14
N PRO A 225 15.89 -3.46 7.62
CA PRO A 225 14.67 -3.38 8.43
C PRO A 225 14.33 -4.71 9.11
N THR A 226 14.70 -5.85 8.51
CA THR A 226 14.44 -7.20 9.03
C THR A 226 15.09 -7.42 10.40
N PHE A 227 16.26 -6.83 10.63
CA PHE A 227 17.04 -7.01 11.87
C PHE A 227 17.12 -5.75 12.74
N ALA A 228 16.41 -4.69 12.38
CA ALA A 228 16.55 -3.37 12.98
C ALA A 228 16.42 -3.38 14.52
N VAL A 229 15.44 -4.12 15.04
CA VAL A 229 15.21 -4.24 16.50
C VAL A 229 16.40 -4.92 17.19
N ALA A 230 16.88 -6.06 16.68
CA ALA A 230 18.01 -6.76 17.29
C ALA A 230 19.33 -5.97 17.18
N GLU A 231 19.57 -5.35 16.03
CA GLU A 231 20.74 -4.52 15.85
C GLU A 231 20.71 -3.31 16.78
N CYS A 232 19.52 -2.73 17.02
CA CYS A 232 19.36 -1.64 17.97
C CYS A 232 19.55 -2.10 19.42
N ALA A 233 18.99 -3.24 19.80
CA ALA A 233 19.20 -3.83 21.13
C ALA A 233 20.68 -4.14 21.40
N LYS A 234 21.37 -4.71 20.41
CA LYS A 234 22.82 -4.91 20.46
C LYS A 234 23.57 -3.58 20.57
N ALA A 235 23.16 -2.57 19.80
CA ALA A 235 23.76 -1.25 19.87
C ALA A 235 23.58 -0.60 21.25
N CYS A 236 22.40 -0.75 21.87
CA CYS A 236 22.14 -0.29 23.22
C CYS A 236 23.01 -1.04 24.24
N THR A 237 23.09 -2.37 24.16
CA THR A 237 23.95 -3.17 25.05
C THR A 237 25.43 -2.77 24.97
N GLN A 238 25.91 -2.37 23.79
CA GLN A 238 27.29 -1.90 23.58
C GLN A 238 27.49 -0.41 23.93
N GLN A 239 26.41 0.35 24.06
CA GLN A 239 26.44 1.77 24.39
C GLN A 239 26.42 1.94 25.90
N GLN A 240 27.50 2.48 26.46
CA GLN A 240 27.59 2.73 27.90
C GLN A 240 26.41 3.58 28.38
N GLY A 241 25.71 3.08 29.41
CA GLY A 241 24.58 3.76 30.04
C GLY A 241 23.25 3.62 29.30
N CYS A 242 23.18 2.90 28.18
CA CYS A 242 21.92 2.70 27.48
C CYS A 242 21.04 1.66 28.20
N VAL A 243 19.80 2.04 28.50
CA VAL A 243 18.80 1.17 29.15
C VAL A 243 17.46 1.14 28.41
N PHE A 244 17.32 1.95 27.37
CA PHE A 244 16.11 2.07 26.59
C PHE A 244 16.47 2.43 25.15
N PHE A 245 15.74 1.87 24.20
CA PHE A 245 15.90 2.22 22.80
C PHE A 245 14.57 2.34 22.09
N ASN A 246 14.55 3.16 21.04
CA ASN A 246 13.42 3.31 20.13
C ASN A 246 13.92 3.10 18.70
N THR A 247 13.32 2.14 18.00
CA THR A 247 13.53 1.93 16.57
C THR A 247 12.36 2.48 15.77
N TYR A 248 12.65 3.11 14.64
CA TYR A 248 11.62 3.68 13.75
C TYR A 248 12.14 3.79 12.32
N THR A 249 11.26 3.85 11.34
CA THR A 249 11.60 4.12 9.95
C THR A 249 11.57 5.62 9.69
N LEU A 250 12.67 6.17 9.16
CA LEU A 250 12.72 7.56 8.72
C LEU A 250 12.32 7.64 7.25
N LEU A 251 11.43 8.56 6.90
CA LEU A 251 11.05 8.83 5.52
C LEU A 251 11.56 10.20 5.11
N ALA A 252 12.09 10.36 3.90
CA ALA A 252 12.36 11.65 3.28
C ALA A 252 11.39 11.85 2.12
N ASN A 253 10.54 12.87 2.21
CA ASN A 253 9.42 13.11 1.29
C ASN A 253 8.55 11.85 1.10
N GLY A 254 8.41 11.09 2.18
CA GLY A 254 7.70 9.80 2.23
C GLY A 254 8.45 8.61 1.62
N VAL A 255 9.67 8.77 1.10
CA VAL A 255 10.51 7.66 0.64
C VAL A 255 11.32 7.11 1.82
N SER A 256 11.27 5.80 2.06
CA SER A 256 12.02 5.16 3.15
C SER A 256 13.52 5.45 3.05
N GLN A 257 14.11 5.93 4.14
CA GLN A 257 15.55 6.14 4.35
C GLN A 257 16.14 5.08 5.28
N GLY A 258 15.39 3.99 5.49
CA GLY A 258 15.74 2.89 6.34
C GLY A 258 15.48 3.12 7.84
N PRO A 259 15.64 2.05 8.62
CA PRO A 259 15.46 2.06 10.06
C PRO A 259 16.49 2.93 10.79
N LYS A 260 16.04 3.60 11.84
CA LYS A 260 16.81 4.38 12.79
C LYS A 260 16.66 3.77 14.17
N CYS A 261 17.68 3.92 14.99
CA CYS A 261 17.79 3.40 16.35
C CYS A 261 18.24 4.52 17.27
N ALA A 262 17.35 5.05 18.10
CA ALA A 262 17.67 6.04 19.13
C ALA A 262 17.90 5.34 20.48
N LEU A 263 18.94 5.75 21.20
CA LEU A 263 19.41 5.14 22.44
C LEU A 263 19.29 6.13 23.61
N PHE A 264 18.82 5.65 24.76
CA PHE A 264 18.53 6.48 25.93
C PHE A 264 19.04 5.85 27.23
N ASN A 265 19.42 6.70 28.18
CA ASN A 265 19.90 6.29 29.51
C ASN A 265 18.81 6.16 30.58
N GLN A 266 17.57 6.48 30.21
CA GLN A 266 16.38 6.26 31.03
C GLN A 266 15.25 5.75 30.14
N ALA A 267 14.38 4.92 30.70
CA ALA A 267 13.19 4.46 30.01
C ALA A 267 12.16 5.58 29.91
N SER A 268 11.53 5.70 28.75
CA SER A 268 10.42 6.62 28.51
C SER A 268 9.14 5.84 28.19
N ASP A 269 7.99 6.39 28.55
CA ASP A 269 6.69 5.87 28.14
C ASP A 269 6.18 6.52 26.85
N ALA A 270 5.05 6.03 26.33
CA ALA A 270 4.46 6.48 25.08
C ALA A 270 4.08 7.98 25.06
N SER A 271 3.94 8.65 26.21
CA SER A 271 3.71 10.11 26.26
C SER A 271 4.89 10.93 25.71
N LYS A 272 6.09 10.33 25.64
CA LYS A 272 7.28 10.94 25.05
C LYS A 272 7.41 10.67 23.56
N ALA A 273 6.51 9.88 22.95
CA ALA A 273 6.47 9.67 21.51
C ALA A 273 5.88 10.90 20.80
N VAL A 274 6.65 11.98 20.74
CA VAL A 274 6.23 13.29 20.20
C VAL A 274 7.12 13.77 19.05
N ASN A 275 8.19 13.04 18.72
CA ASN A 275 8.99 13.35 17.54
C ASN A 275 8.24 12.85 16.30
N GLU A 276 7.73 13.79 15.49
CA GLU A 276 7.03 13.50 14.24
C GLU A 276 7.96 13.59 13.01
N GLY A 277 9.23 13.97 13.22
CA GLY A 277 10.20 14.24 12.17
C GLY A 277 10.64 15.71 12.12
N TYR A 278 11.17 16.15 10.98
CA TYR A 278 11.75 17.49 10.82
C TYR A 278 11.76 17.95 9.35
N GLY A 279 11.84 19.25 9.12
CA GLY A 279 12.09 19.82 7.80
C GLY A 279 13.56 20.20 7.63
N HIS A 280 14.15 19.92 6.47
CA HIS A 280 15.51 20.35 6.15
C HIS A 280 15.68 20.64 4.66
N LEU A 281 16.15 21.85 4.31
CA LEU A 281 16.46 22.27 2.94
C LEU A 281 15.35 22.00 1.89
N GLY A 282 14.08 22.10 2.30
CA GLY A 282 12.92 21.84 1.44
C GLY A 282 12.42 20.39 1.47
N ASP A 283 13.17 19.47 2.04
CA ASP A 283 12.74 18.10 2.29
C ASP A 283 11.97 17.98 3.60
N SER A 284 10.92 17.16 3.59
CA SER A 284 10.16 16.77 4.78
C SER A 284 10.60 15.38 5.22
N TYR A 285 11.08 15.28 6.46
CA TYR A 285 11.40 14.02 7.10
C TYR A 285 10.31 13.65 8.08
N THR A 286 9.76 12.44 7.97
CA THR A 286 8.69 11.94 8.84
C THR A 286 9.07 10.59 9.43
N ILE A 287 8.35 10.17 10.48
CA ILE A 287 8.62 8.93 11.22
C ILE A 287 7.44 7.96 11.06
N GLU A 288 7.76 6.69 10.84
CA GLU A 288 6.79 5.59 10.81
C GLU A 288 7.32 4.33 11.50
N ASN A 289 6.45 3.36 11.79
CA ASN A 289 6.79 2.04 12.35
C ASN A 289 7.67 2.14 13.60
N SER A 290 7.32 3.05 14.51
CA SER A 290 8.09 3.34 15.72
C SER A 290 7.70 2.39 16.84
N VAL A 291 8.71 1.74 17.44
CA VAL A 291 8.57 0.81 18.56
C VAL A 291 9.71 1.03 19.56
N SER A 292 9.45 0.85 20.85
CA SER A 292 10.47 0.97 21.89
C SER A 292 10.54 -0.21 22.84
N TYR A 293 11.70 -0.35 23.47
CA TYR A 293 12.01 -1.41 24.42
C TYR A 293 12.82 -0.83 25.58
N ALA A 294 12.46 -1.21 26.81
CA ALA A 294 13.18 -0.87 28.04
C ALA A 294 13.87 -2.12 28.59
N LEU A 295 15.06 -1.95 29.18
CA LEU A 295 15.68 -3.03 29.95
C LEU A 295 14.77 -3.41 31.13
N GLU A 296 14.55 -4.69 31.33
CA GLU A 296 13.99 -5.23 32.57
C GLU A 296 15.06 -5.11 33.67
N GLN A 297 14.67 -4.54 34.80
CA GLN A 297 15.51 -4.45 36.00
C GLN A 297 15.34 -5.69 36.87
#